data_AF-A0AAJ1HIR3-F1
#
_entry.id   AF-A0AAJ1HIR3-F1
#
_cell.length_a   1.000
_cell.length_b   1.000
_cell.length_c   1.000
_cell.angle_alpha   90.00
_cell.angle_beta   90.00
_cell.angle_gamma   90.00
#
_symmetry.space_group_name_H-M   'P 1'
#
loop_
_entity.id
_entity.type
_entity.pdbx_description
1 polymer ?
#
loop_
_entity_poly.entity_id
_entity_poly.type
_entity_poly.pdbx_seq_one_letter_code
_entity_poly.pdbx_strand_id
1 'polypeptide(L)'
;MKKYIGTKQIEAEPMTMGEAFEKGLLKAGRVPNESEKSNAGYHVKYQDGYESWSPAEPFEKAYKICDTFMNRLQIELSELSDKQEKLGKFFGTDMFKGLSTQKQVLLRAQFGAMEAYRQILIERIRIEGIAK
;
A
#
# COMPACT_ATOMS: atom_id res chain seq x y z
N MET A 1 -14.21 -18.58 8.50
CA MET A 1 -12.84 -18.03 8.63
C MET A 1 -12.92 -16.60 9.15
N LYS A 2 -11.95 -16.17 9.97
CA LYS A 2 -11.85 -14.76 10.44
C LYS A 2 -10.92 -13.97 9.50
N LYS A 3 -11.19 -12.67 9.33
CA LYS A 3 -10.36 -11.76 8.52
C LYS A 3 -9.56 -10.85 9.46
N TYR A 4 -8.30 -10.61 9.14
CA TYR A 4 -7.39 -9.74 9.89
C TYR A 4 -6.77 -8.73 8.92
N ILE A 5 -6.48 -7.52 9.39
CA ILE A 5 -5.80 -6.46 8.64
C ILE A 5 -4.49 -6.16 9.36
N GLY A 6 -3.39 -6.05 8.61
CA GLY A 6 -2.10 -5.63 9.13
C GLY A 6 -1.38 -4.77 8.10
N THR A 7 -0.50 -3.89 8.59
CA THR A 7 0.38 -3.05 7.79
C THR A 7 1.82 -3.38 8.16
N LYS A 8 2.72 -3.49 7.18
CA LYS A 8 4.15 -3.72 7.40
C LYS A 8 4.99 -2.94 6.41
N GLN A 9 6.15 -2.47 6.86
CA GLN A 9 7.23 -1.98 5.99
C GLN A 9 8.28 -3.10 5.87
N ILE A 10 8.86 -3.22 4.68
CA ILE A 10 9.83 -4.26 4.33
C ILE A 10 10.93 -3.64 3.47
N GLU A 11 12.09 -4.27 3.47
CA GLU A 11 13.16 -3.96 2.52
C GLU A 11 13.02 -4.88 1.30
N ALA A 12 13.24 -4.32 0.11
CA ALA A 12 13.22 -5.11 -1.09
C ALA A 12 14.15 -4.54 -2.17
N GLU A 13 14.74 -5.44 -2.94
CA GLU A 13 15.58 -5.12 -4.10
C GLU A 13 15.16 -5.99 -5.30
N PRO A 14 15.26 -5.50 -6.55
CA PRO A 14 14.96 -6.29 -7.73
C PRO A 14 15.81 -7.55 -7.79
N MET A 15 15.19 -8.68 -8.13
CA MET A 15 15.86 -9.97 -8.28
C MET A 15 15.06 -10.88 -9.22
N THR A 16 15.74 -11.55 -10.13
CA THR A 16 15.13 -12.57 -10.99
C THR A 16 14.85 -13.86 -10.22
N MET A 17 13.89 -14.67 -10.69
CA MET A 17 13.59 -15.94 -10.05
C MET A 17 14.77 -16.93 -10.06
N GLY A 18 15.64 -16.86 -11.08
CA GLY A 18 16.86 -17.67 -11.18
C GLY A 18 17.86 -17.34 -10.07
N GLU A 19 18.17 -16.06 -9.87
CA GLU A 19 19.03 -15.58 -8.79
C GLU A 19 18.45 -15.95 -7.41
N ALA A 20 17.13 -15.84 -7.25
CA ALA A 20 16.44 -16.23 -6.03
C ALA A 20 16.53 -17.74 -5.76
N PHE A 21 16.52 -18.57 -6.79
CA PHE A 21 16.71 -20.01 -6.65
C PHE A 21 18.13 -20.34 -6.18
N GLU A 22 19.15 -19.72 -6.78
CA GLU A 22 20.56 -19.90 -6.37
C GLU A 22 20.81 -19.48 -4.92
N LYS A 23 20.11 -18.44 -4.45
CA LYS A 23 20.16 -17.96 -3.06
C LYS A 23 19.25 -18.70 -2.09
N GLY A 24 18.47 -19.69 -2.55
CA GLY A 24 17.53 -20.43 -1.69
C GLY A 24 16.35 -19.61 -1.16
N LEU A 25 15.98 -18.51 -1.84
CA LEU A 25 14.91 -17.59 -1.45
C LEU A 25 13.53 -18.00 -1.96
N LEU A 26 13.46 -19.06 -2.78
CA LEU A 26 12.21 -19.65 -3.23
C LEU A 26 11.64 -20.59 -2.16
N LYS A 27 10.33 -20.85 -2.24
CA LYS A 27 9.67 -21.84 -1.39
C LYS A 27 10.37 -23.20 -1.51
N ALA A 28 10.53 -23.91 -0.40
CA ALA A 28 11.16 -25.23 -0.36
C ALA A 28 10.57 -26.17 -1.45
N GLY A 29 11.48 -26.77 -2.24
CA GLY A 29 11.13 -27.66 -3.35
C GLY A 29 10.76 -26.97 -4.67
N ARG A 30 10.73 -25.63 -4.74
CA ARG A 30 10.50 -24.90 -5.99
C ARG A 30 11.80 -24.84 -6.81
N VAL A 31 11.77 -25.45 -7.98
CA VAL A 31 12.81 -25.34 -9.01
C VAL A 31 12.21 -24.61 -10.22
N PRO A 32 12.74 -23.45 -10.65
CA PRO A 32 12.26 -22.75 -11.84
C PRO A 32 12.77 -23.45 -13.11
N ASN A 33 11.94 -23.47 -14.15
CA ASN A 33 12.39 -23.84 -15.50
C ASN A 33 13.16 -22.68 -16.17
N GLU A 34 13.78 -22.91 -17.33
CA GLU A 34 14.60 -21.90 -18.01
C GLU A 34 13.83 -20.60 -18.34
N SER A 35 12.55 -20.70 -18.74
CA SER A 35 11.74 -19.50 -19.00
C SER A 35 11.36 -18.75 -17.72
N GLU A 36 11.23 -19.45 -16.59
CA GLU A 36 10.86 -18.84 -15.33
C GLU A 36 12.03 -18.14 -14.66
N LYS A 37 13.27 -18.56 -14.91
CA LYS A 37 14.47 -17.96 -14.31
C LYS A 37 14.59 -16.46 -14.57
N SER A 38 14.13 -15.99 -15.73
CA SER A 38 14.14 -14.57 -16.10
C SER A 38 12.94 -13.78 -15.56
N ASN A 39 11.99 -14.41 -14.87
CA ASN A 39 10.86 -13.71 -14.28
C ASN A 39 11.33 -12.66 -13.28
N ALA A 40 10.87 -11.43 -13.48
CA ALA A 40 11.16 -10.32 -12.59
C ALA A 40 10.44 -10.48 -11.24
N GLY A 41 11.15 -10.12 -10.19
CA GLY A 41 10.61 -10.07 -8.85
C GLY A 41 11.53 -9.28 -7.93
N TYR A 42 11.36 -9.54 -6.64
CA TYR A 42 12.07 -8.85 -5.60
C TYR A 42 12.56 -9.84 -4.56
N HIS A 43 13.81 -9.69 -4.13
CA HIS A 43 14.25 -10.21 -2.85
C HIS A 43 13.64 -9.33 -1.76
N VAL A 44 12.95 -9.94 -0.82
CA VAL A 44 12.20 -9.27 0.25
C VAL A 44 12.75 -9.72 1.59
N LYS A 45 13.11 -8.74 2.43
CA LYS A 45 13.57 -8.94 3.79
C LYS A 45 12.56 -8.38 4.79
N TYR A 46 12.16 -9.22 5.74
CA TYR A 46 11.24 -8.88 6.81
C TYR A 46 12.00 -8.48 8.08
N GLN A 47 11.31 -7.78 8.99
CA GLN A 47 11.89 -7.26 10.23
C GLN A 47 12.40 -8.36 11.19
N ASP A 48 11.81 -9.55 11.11
CA ASP A 48 12.23 -10.72 11.89
C ASP A 48 13.45 -11.44 11.29
N GLY A 49 14.01 -10.92 10.19
CA GLY A 49 15.13 -11.52 9.47
C GLY A 49 14.72 -12.63 8.50
N TYR A 50 13.42 -12.93 8.36
CA TYR A 50 12.97 -13.82 7.29
C TYR A 50 13.20 -13.16 5.93
N GLU A 51 13.68 -13.93 4.96
CA GLU A 51 13.97 -13.48 3.60
C GLU A 51 13.25 -14.38 2.59
N SER A 52 12.75 -13.81 1.51
CA SER A 52 12.01 -14.54 0.47
C SER A 52 12.04 -13.82 -0.87
N TRP A 53 11.67 -14.51 -1.94
CA TRP A 53 11.41 -13.88 -3.23
C TRP A 53 9.91 -13.68 -3.48
N SER A 54 9.55 -12.52 -4.02
CA SER A 54 8.17 -12.19 -4.44
C SER A 54 8.12 -11.82 -5.93
N PRO A 55 7.13 -12.31 -6.70
CA PRO A 55 6.95 -11.89 -8.09
C PRO A 55 6.66 -10.39 -8.19
N ALA A 56 7.14 -9.73 -9.24
CA ALA A 56 7.08 -8.27 -9.36
C ALA A 56 5.65 -7.72 -9.34
N GLU A 57 4.75 -8.24 -10.17
CA GLU A 57 3.38 -7.73 -10.30
C GLU A 57 2.58 -7.72 -8.98
N PRO A 58 2.46 -8.82 -8.22
CA PRO A 58 1.77 -8.80 -6.93
C PRO A 58 2.52 -7.95 -5.88
N PHE A 59 3.85 -7.90 -5.94
CA PHE A 59 4.65 -7.09 -5.03
C PHE A 59 4.36 -5.59 -5.21
N GLU A 60 4.43 -5.08 -6.44
CA GLU A 60 4.22 -3.65 -6.76
C GLU A 60 2.77 -3.20 -6.55
N LYS A 61 1.81 -4.13 -6.63
CA LYS A 61 0.41 -3.87 -6.23
C LYS A 61 0.28 -3.71 -4.71
N ALA A 62 0.99 -4.53 -3.93
CA ALA A 62 0.86 -4.55 -2.47
C ALA A 62 1.74 -3.51 -1.76
N TYR A 63 2.90 -3.17 -2.31
CA TYR A 63 3.89 -2.30 -1.67
C TYR A 63 4.15 -1.04 -2.50
N LYS A 64 4.54 0.03 -1.80
CA LYS A 64 4.93 1.31 -2.39
C LYS A 64 6.29 1.72 -1.79
N ILE A 65 7.18 2.23 -2.64
CA ILE A 65 8.52 2.69 -2.21
C ILE A 65 8.34 3.82 -1.19
N CYS A 66 8.97 3.72 -0.02
CA CYS A 66 8.79 4.68 1.08
C CYS A 66 10.10 5.27 1.63
N ASP A 67 11.17 5.19 0.84
CA ASP A 67 12.56 5.53 1.23
C ASP A 67 12.73 7.00 1.63
N THR A 68 11.95 7.89 1.01
CA THR A 68 12.03 9.31 1.30
C THR A 68 10.84 9.79 2.13
N PHE A 69 11.05 10.89 2.84
CA PHE A 69 9.96 11.59 3.52
C PHE A 69 8.84 12.00 2.54
N MET A 70 9.20 12.45 1.33
CA MET A 70 8.24 12.80 0.29
C MET A 70 7.40 11.59 -0.13
N ASN A 71 8.02 10.42 -0.31
CA ASN A 71 7.30 9.20 -0.65
C ASN A 71 6.24 8.86 0.40
N ARG A 72 6.59 8.96 1.69
CA ARG A 72 5.67 8.69 2.79
C ARG A 72 4.47 9.65 2.78
N LEU A 73 4.69 10.94 2.53
CA LEU A 73 3.61 11.92 2.39
C LEU A 73 2.69 11.60 1.20
N GLN A 74 3.26 11.23 0.05
CA GLN A 74 2.50 10.89 -1.15
C GLN A 74 1.66 9.61 -0.95
N ILE A 75 2.22 8.58 -0.30
CA ILE A 75 1.50 7.37 0.07
C ILE A 75 0.33 7.70 0.98
N GLU A 76 0.58 8.49 2.04
CA GLU A 76 -0.47 8.88 2.98
C GLU A 76 -1.59 9.68 2.31
N LEU A 77 -1.23 10.64 1.43
CA LEU A 77 -2.20 11.40 0.64
C LEU A 77 -3.05 10.50 -0.27
N SER A 78 -2.42 9.54 -0.94
CA SER A 78 -3.11 8.59 -1.80
C SER A 78 -4.08 7.73 -1.01
N GLU A 79 -3.65 7.13 0.10
CA GLU A 79 -4.51 6.30 0.96
C GLU A 79 -5.70 7.08 1.55
N LEU A 80 -5.46 8.32 2.00
CA LEU A 80 -6.50 9.18 2.53
C LEU A 80 -7.52 9.54 1.45
N SER A 81 -7.05 9.91 0.25
CA SER A 81 -7.91 10.23 -0.89
C SER A 81 -8.79 9.03 -1.27
N ASP A 82 -8.21 7.82 -1.31
CA ASP A 82 -8.92 6.58 -1.64
C ASP A 82 -10.01 6.25 -0.60
N LYS A 83 -9.72 6.43 0.69
CA LYS A 83 -10.68 6.27 1.79
C LYS A 83 -11.79 7.32 1.70
N GLN A 84 -11.44 8.56 1.40
CA GLN A 84 -12.39 9.67 1.31
C GLN A 84 -13.33 9.48 0.11
N GLU A 85 -12.82 9.09 -1.05
CA GLU A 85 -13.62 8.80 -2.24
C GLU A 85 -14.64 7.68 -1.97
N LYS A 86 -14.21 6.58 -1.35
CA LYS A 86 -15.09 5.47 -0.97
C LYS A 86 -16.19 5.92 0.00
N LEU A 87 -15.84 6.74 0.99
CA LEU A 87 -16.82 7.31 1.93
C LEU A 87 -17.80 8.26 1.22
N GLY A 88 -17.31 9.10 0.30
CA GLY A 88 -18.15 9.99 -0.51
C GLY A 88 -19.15 9.22 -1.38
N LYS A 89 -18.70 8.16 -2.06
CA LYS A 89 -19.57 7.26 -2.83
C LYS A 89 -20.62 6.59 -1.93
N PHE A 90 -20.25 6.21 -0.72
CA PHE A 90 -21.17 5.58 0.23
C PHE A 90 -22.38 6.47 0.57
N PHE A 91 -22.20 7.80 0.62
CA PHE A 91 -23.30 8.73 0.90
C PHE A 91 -24.45 8.69 -0.11
N GLY A 92 -24.18 8.27 -1.35
CA GLY A 92 -25.20 8.11 -2.39
C GLY A 92 -26.04 6.83 -2.26
N THR A 93 -25.63 5.89 -1.40
CA THR A 93 -26.26 4.57 -1.29
C THR A 93 -27.49 4.58 -0.39
N ASP A 94 -28.45 3.68 -0.64
CA ASP A 94 -29.63 3.53 0.22
C ASP A 94 -29.27 3.00 1.61
N MET A 95 -28.16 2.25 1.72
CA MET A 95 -27.61 1.83 3.02
C MET A 95 -27.28 3.03 3.89
N PHE A 96 -26.65 4.07 3.34
CA PHE A 96 -26.35 5.30 4.09
C PHE A 96 -27.63 6.03 4.49
N LYS A 97 -28.60 6.15 3.58
CA LYS A 97 -29.90 6.80 3.86
C LYS A 97 -30.68 6.08 4.95
N GLY A 98 -30.55 4.75 5.04
CA GLY A 98 -31.17 3.93 6.07
C GLY A 98 -30.49 4.02 7.44
N LEU A 99 -29.33 4.68 7.57
CA LEU A 99 -28.70 4.90 8.87
C LEU A 99 -29.45 5.95 9.68
N SER A 100 -29.43 5.82 11.01
CA SER A 100 -29.88 6.87 11.93
C SER A 100 -29.20 8.21 11.63
N THR A 101 -29.90 9.32 11.85
CA THR A 101 -29.39 10.69 11.65
C THR A 101 -28.03 10.92 12.31
N GLN A 102 -27.83 10.44 13.55
CA GLN A 102 -26.57 10.60 14.28
C GLN A 102 -25.38 9.96 13.54
N LYS A 103 -25.54 8.71 13.07
CA LYS A 103 -24.52 8.03 12.25
C LYS A 103 -24.24 8.77 10.95
N GLN A 104 -25.26 9.27 10.28
CA GLN A 104 -25.08 10.05 9.05
C GLN A 104 -24.30 11.35 9.29
N VAL A 105 -24.59 12.06 10.39
CA VAL A 105 -23.87 13.28 10.78
C VAL A 105 -22.41 12.98 11.07
N LEU A 106 -22.13 11.93 11.86
CA LEU A 106 -20.76 11.54 12.19
C LEU A 106 -19.94 11.15 10.95
N LEU A 107 -20.53 10.42 10.01
CA LEU A 107 -19.85 10.05 8.76
C LEU A 107 -19.56 11.27 7.87
N ARG A 108 -20.47 12.26 7.82
CA ARG A 108 -20.22 13.52 7.10
C ARG A 108 -19.13 14.36 7.78
N ALA A 109 -19.12 14.40 9.12
CA ALA A 109 -18.07 15.06 9.88
C ALA A 109 -16.71 14.39 9.65
N GLN A 110 -16.66 13.05 9.64
CA GLN A 110 -15.48 12.28 9.27
C GLN A 110 -14.99 12.67 7.86
N PHE A 111 -15.87 12.72 6.87
CA PHE A 111 -15.49 13.12 5.50
C PHE A 111 -14.91 14.53 5.46
N GLY A 112 -15.50 15.50 6.19
CA GLY A 112 -14.97 16.86 6.28
C GLY A 112 -13.59 16.94 6.94
N ALA A 113 -13.37 16.18 8.01
CA ALA A 113 -12.07 16.10 8.66
C ALA A 113 -11.00 15.47 7.75
N MET A 114 -11.38 14.45 6.96
CA MET A 114 -10.50 13.84 5.96
C MET A 114 -10.12 14.84 4.86
N GLU A 115 -11.06 15.65 4.37
CA GLU A 115 -10.77 16.71 3.39
C GLU A 115 -9.78 17.73 3.95
N ALA A 116 -10.01 18.22 5.18
CA ALA A 116 -9.09 19.16 5.83
C ALA A 116 -7.68 18.57 5.96
N TYR A 117 -7.57 17.31 6.39
CA TYR A 117 -6.28 16.65 6.51
C TYR A 117 -5.60 16.46 5.15
N ARG A 118 -6.38 16.09 4.13
CA ARG A 118 -5.91 15.92 2.75
C ARG A 118 -5.32 17.22 2.19
N GLN A 119 -5.96 18.36 2.43
CA GLN A 119 -5.44 19.65 2.01
C GLN A 119 -4.11 20.00 2.72
N ILE A 120 -3.99 19.70 4.02
CA ILE A 120 -2.73 19.88 4.75
C ILE A 120 -1.61 19.02 4.13
N LEU A 121 -1.88 17.77 3.76
CA LEU A 121 -0.89 16.91 3.10
C LEU A 121 -0.47 17.47 1.73
N ILE A 122 -1.42 17.97 0.93
CA ILE A 122 -1.13 18.60 -0.37
C ILE A 122 -0.19 19.80 -0.18
N GLU A 123 -0.44 20.64 0.82
CA GLU A 123 0.42 21.79 1.10
C GLU A 123 1.81 21.39 1.60
N ARG A 124 1.91 20.40 2.48
CA ARG A 124 3.21 19.86 2.93
C ARG A 124 4.04 19.34 1.77
N ILE A 125 3.41 18.61 0.85
CA ILE A 125 4.07 18.11 -0.37
C ILE A 125 4.51 19.26 -1.26
N ARG A 126 3.67 20.29 -1.45
CA ARG A 126 4.00 21.47 -2.26
C ARG A 126 5.23 22.19 -1.72
N ILE A 127 5.26 22.47 -0.41
CA ILE A 127 6.37 23.18 0.25
C ILE A 127 7.67 22.39 0.11
N GLU A 128 7.64 21.09 0.43
CA GLU A 128 8.82 20.22 0.34
C GLU A 128 9.33 20.06 -1.10
N GLY A 129 8.43 20.12 -2.09
CA GLY A 129 8.79 20.08 -3.52
C GLY A 129 9.44 21.37 -4.04
N ILE A 130 9.18 22.52 -3.41
CA ILE A 130 9.81 23.81 -3.75
C ILE A 130 11.18 23.96 -3.08
N ALA A 131 11.40 23.30 -1.94
CA ALA A 131 12.65 23.36 -1.18
C ALA A 131 13.82 22.53 -1.79
N LYS A 132 13.61 21.91 -2.95
CA LYS A 132 14.60 21.12 -3.70
C LYS A 132 14.98 21.80 -5.00
#